data_AF-D9SQD3-F1
#
_entry.id   AF-D9SQD3-F1
#
_cell.length_a   1.000
_cell.length_b   1.000
_cell.length_c   1.000
_cell.angle_alpha   90.00
_cell.angle_beta   90.00
_cell.angle_gamma   90.00
#
_symmetry.space_group_name_H-M   'P 1'
#
loop_
_entity.id
_entity.type
_entity.pdbx_description
1 polymer ?
#
loop_
_entity_poly.entity_id
_entity_poly.type
_entity_poly.pdbx_seq_one_letter_code
_entity_poly.pdbx_strand_id
1 'polypeptide(L)'
;MEKLNVFRDKKGIEKVTLLMILFTISLLMGCNNSISKGKKVDYIEVVKLSDNKKWTFLEKDEIDKFIKALDDKEKFNGKFEIRTPDYSVDIYFKNKSKESYSLWLGEEDNIQGILMDENTIWYIDKKSNPTLRKLLS
;
A
#
# COMPACT_ATOMS: atom_id res chain seq x y z
N MET A 1 19.72 -16.90 -68.06
CA MET A 1 20.42 -17.65 -67.00
C MET A 1 19.62 -17.50 -65.72
N GLU A 2 19.24 -18.63 -65.11
CA GLU A 2 18.50 -18.76 -63.86
C GLU A 2 19.16 -18.07 -62.66
N LYS A 3 18.33 -17.66 -61.68
CA LYS A 3 18.43 -18.04 -60.24
C LYS A 3 17.15 -17.52 -59.54
N LEU A 4 16.19 -18.40 -59.28
CA LEU A 4 15.98 -19.17 -58.03
C LEU A 4 15.53 -18.33 -56.83
N ASN A 5 14.24 -18.52 -56.49
CA ASN A 5 13.63 -18.61 -55.17
C ASN A 5 14.39 -18.01 -53.98
N VAL A 6 13.76 -17.06 -53.28
CA VAL A 6 13.33 -17.24 -51.87
C VAL A 6 12.15 -16.29 -51.61
N PHE A 7 10.91 -16.77 -51.82
CA PHE A 7 9.72 -16.10 -51.29
C PHE A 7 9.58 -16.48 -49.81
N ARG A 8 10.37 -15.83 -48.95
CA ARG A 8 10.21 -15.96 -47.49
C ARG A 8 9.19 -14.94 -47.05
N ASP A 9 7.99 -15.44 -46.76
CA ASP A 9 6.85 -14.68 -46.26
C ASP A 9 7.21 -13.99 -44.94
N LYS A 10 7.65 -12.73 -45.02
CA LYS A 10 8.06 -11.90 -43.88
C LYS A 10 6.88 -11.37 -43.07
N LYS A 11 5.64 -11.51 -43.55
CA LYS A 11 4.44 -10.90 -42.93
C LYS A 11 3.91 -11.68 -41.72
N GLY A 12 4.14 -12.99 -41.65
CA GLY A 12 3.68 -13.82 -40.54
C GLY A 12 4.51 -13.67 -39.26
N ILE A 13 5.81 -13.47 -39.40
CA ILE A 13 6.76 -13.41 -38.27
C ILE A 13 6.61 -12.09 -37.48
N GLU A 14 6.34 -10.97 -38.17
CA GLU A 14 6.16 -9.67 -37.52
C GLU A 14 4.92 -9.63 -36.61
N LYS A 15 3.80 -10.25 -37.04
CA LYS A 15 2.55 -10.27 -36.26
C LYS A 15 2.67 -11.14 -35.01
N VAL A 16 3.36 -12.29 -35.10
CA VAL A 16 3.55 -13.21 -33.96
C VAL A 16 4.51 -12.60 -32.93
N THR A 17 5.54 -11.88 -33.39
CA THR A 17 6.49 -11.19 -32.51
C THR A 17 5.82 -10.03 -31.76
N LEU A 18 4.94 -9.27 -32.43
CA LEU A 18 4.21 -8.17 -31.78
C LEU A 18 3.24 -8.66 -30.69
N LEU A 19 2.59 -9.82 -30.91
CA LEU A 19 1.65 -10.41 -29.96
C LEU A 19 2.35 -10.92 -28.69
N MET A 20 3.57 -11.48 -28.84
CA MET A 20 4.39 -11.96 -27.71
C MET A 20 4.86 -10.82 -26.81
N ILE A 21 5.21 -9.66 -27.39
CA ILE A 21 5.64 -8.47 -26.61
C ILE A 21 4.49 -7.92 -25.76
N LEU A 22 3.26 -7.89 -26.29
CA LEU A 22 2.06 -7.47 -25.56
C LEU A 22 1.70 -8.39 -24.38
N PHE A 23 2.02 -9.68 -24.45
CA PHE A 23 1.75 -10.63 -23.36
C PHE A 23 2.72 -10.46 -22.18
N THR A 24 3.95 -10.00 -22.44
CA THR A 24 4.98 -9.81 -21.38
C THR A 24 4.75 -8.55 -20.53
N ILE A 25 4.04 -7.54 -21.03
CA ILE A 25 3.79 -6.28 -20.29
C ILE A 25 2.72 -6.49 -19.21
N SER A 26 1.78 -7.43 -19.40
CA SER A 26 0.68 -7.70 -18.46
C SER A 26 1.12 -8.32 -17.12
N LEU A 27 2.37 -8.78 -17.00
CA LEU A 27 2.92 -9.35 -15.77
C LEU A 27 3.56 -8.29 -14.86
N LEU A 28 3.60 -7.02 -15.26
CA LEU A 28 4.00 -5.88 -14.42
C LEU A 28 2.82 -5.29 -13.64
N MET A 29 1.82 -6.09 -13.28
CA MET A 29 0.95 -5.73 -12.15
C MET A 29 1.80 -5.84 -10.90
N GLY A 30 2.38 -4.70 -10.51
CA GLY A 30 3.23 -4.56 -9.35
C GLY A 30 2.60 -5.22 -8.12
N CYS A 31 3.43 -5.79 -7.27
CA CYS A 31 3.03 -6.22 -5.94
C CYS A 31 2.38 -5.02 -5.23
N ASN A 32 1.05 -4.98 -5.19
CA ASN A 32 0.33 -4.03 -4.37
C ASN A 32 0.60 -4.41 -2.92
N ASN A 33 1.52 -3.70 -2.27
CA ASN A 33 1.78 -3.81 -0.83
C ASN A 33 0.63 -3.18 -0.02
N SER A 34 -0.61 -3.60 -0.30
CA SER A 34 -1.75 -3.17 0.48
C SER A 34 -1.65 -3.75 1.89
N ILE A 35 -1.97 -2.92 2.87
CA ILE A 35 -1.99 -3.25 4.29
C ILE A 35 -2.97 -4.40 4.55
N SER A 36 -4.02 -4.51 3.73
CA SER A 36 -5.01 -5.57 3.86
C SER A 36 -4.58 -6.90 3.22
N LYS A 37 -3.51 -6.95 2.39
CA LYS A 37 -3.01 -8.16 1.69
C LYS A 37 -4.12 -9.08 1.13
N GLY A 38 -5.24 -8.51 0.67
CA GLY A 38 -6.41 -9.25 0.17
C GLY A 38 -7.36 -9.83 1.23
N LYS A 39 -7.08 -9.66 2.53
CA LYS A 39 -7.98 -9.99 3.63
C LYS A 39 -9.06 -8.92 3.77
N LYS A 40 -10.28 -9.35 4.12
CA LYS A 40 -11.38 -8.43 4.45
C LYS A 40 -11.22 -7.91 5.88
N VAL A 41 -11.10 -6.60 6.02
CA VAL A 41 -11.10 -5.92 7.32
C VAL A 41 -12.49 -6.06 7.95
N ASP A 42 -12.50 -6.35 9.25
CA ASP A 42 -13.70 -6.39 10.09
C ASP A 42 -13.92 -5.03 10.75
N TYR A 43 -12.94 -4.57 11.52
CA TYR A 43 -12.93 -3.28 12.18
C TYR A 43 -11.49 -2.85 12.49
N ILE A 44 -11.32 -1.57 12.84
CA ILE A 44 -10.02 -0.99 13.21
C ILE A 44 -10.14 -0.36 14.58
N GLU A 45 -9.18 -0.61 15.44
CA GLU A 45 -9.02 0.09 16.71
C GLU A 45 -7.77 0.96 16.67
N VAL A 46 -7.90 2.20 17.12
CA VAL A 46 -6.77 3.13 17.25
C VAL A 46 -6.75 3.70 18.66
N VAL A 47 -5.59 3.70 19.29
CA VAL A 47 -5.38 4.26 20.62
C VAL A 47 -4.28 5.30 20.55
N LYS A 48 -4.57 6.53 20.98
CA LYS A 48 -3.55 7.57 21.13
C LYS A 48 -2.79 7.34 22.43
N LEU A 49 -1.47 7.21 22.34
CA LEU A 49 -0.66 6.75 23.48
C LEU A 49 -0.46 7.81 24.56
N SER A 50 -0.60 9.09 24.23
CA SER A 50 -0.40 10.19 25.19
C SER A 50 -1.51 10.29 26.25
N ASP A 51 -2.76 9.97 25.88
CA ASP A 51 -3.96 10.19 26.70
C ASP A 51 -4.92 9.00 26.72
N ASN A 52 -4.57 7.89 26.07
CA ASN A 52 -5.41 6.69 25.90
C ASN A 52 -6.77 6.95 25.24
N LYS A 53 -6.94 8.04 24.49
CA LYS A 53 -8.13 8.24 23.65
C LYS A 53 -8.21 7.11 22.62
N LYS A 54 -9.39 6.49 22.51
CA LYS A 54 -9.64 5.33 21.64
C LYS A 54 -10.66 5.67 20.56
N TRP A 55 -10.39 5.22 19.34
CA TRP A 55 -11.32 5.20 18.22
C TRP A 55 -11.56 3.75 17.80
N THR A 56 -12.77 3.47 17.33
CA THR A 56 -13.14 2.18 16.76
C THR A 56 -13.94 2.43 15.49
N PHE A 57 -13.36 2.05 14.35
CA PHE A 57 -13.98 2.22 13.04
C PHE A 57 -14.67 0.90 12.66
N LEU A 58 -16.01 0.95 12.60
CA LEU A 58 -16.88 -0.18 12.23
C LEU A 58 -17.51 0.02 10.84
N GLU A 59 -17.69 1.28 10.44
CA GLU A 59 -18.34 1.61 9.19
C GLU A 59 -17.40 1.43 8.01
N LYS A 60 -17.90 0.80 6.95
CA LYS A 60 -17.10 0.47 5.76
C LYS A 60 -16.42 1.70 5.16
N ASP A 61 -17.11 2.83 5.07
CA ASP A 61 -16.56 4.06 4.49
C ASP A 61 -15.38 4.63 5.31
N GLU A 62 -15.45 4.54 6.64
CA GLU A 62 -14.36 4.98 7.52
C GLU A 62 -13.17 4.02 7.46
N ILE A 63 -13.44 2.70 7.47
CA ILE A 63 -12.45 1.65 7.28
C ILE A 63 -11.72 1.84 5.95
N ASP A 64 -12.45 1.98 4.84
CA ASP A 64 -11.88 2.13 3.50
C ASP A 64 -11.02 3.39 3.40
N LYS A 65 -11.46 4.52 3.98
CA LYS A 65 -10.66 5.76 4.03
C LYS A 65 -9.39 5.58 4.83
N PHE A 66 -9.47 4.95 6.01
CA PHE A 66 -8.33 4.74 6.88
C PHE A 66 -7.29 3.82 6.21
N ILE A 67 -7.74 2.67 5.68
CA ILE A 67 -6.89 1.71 4.97
C ILE A 67 -6.24 2.35 3.76
N LYS A 68 -7.01 3.09 2.94
CA LYS A 68 -6.48 3.77 1.77
C LYS A 68 -5.39 4.79 2.14
N ALA A 69 -5.59 5.54 3.23
CA ALA A 69 -4.60 6.49 3.71
C ALA A 69 -3.30 5.80 4.19
N LEU A 70 -3.38 4.56 4.70
CA LEU A 70 -2.21 3.75 5.06
C LEU A 70 -1.61 2.97 3.87
N ASP A 71 -2.35 2.75 2.79
CA ASP A 71 -1.87 2.04 1.61
C ASP A 71 -0.96 2.91 0.74
N ASP A 72 -1.12 4.23 0.80
CA ASP A 72 -0.24 5.21 0.17
C ASP A 72 1.04 5.39 1.01
N LYS A 73 1.80 4.30 1.15
CA LYS A 73 3.02 4.24 1.95
C LYS A 73 4.19 3.67 1.16
N GLU A 74 5.38 4.20 1.41
CA GLU A 74 6.63 3.75 0.81
C GLU A 74 7.54 3.14 1.88
N LYS A 75 8.14 1.98 1.56
CA LYS A 75 9.02 1.30 2.52
C LYS A 75 10.26 2.14 2.77
N PHE A 76 10.57 2.38 4.04
CA PHE A 76 11.77 3.08 4.45
C PHE A 76 12.93 2.09 4.64
N ASN A 77 14.05 2.35 3.97
CA ASN A 77 15.27 1.55 4.07
C ASN A 77 16.41 2.37 4.72
N GLY A 78 16.20 2.84 5.95
CA GLY A 78 17.17 3.63 6.69
C GLY A 78 17.08 3.41 8.20
N LYS A 79 17.93 4.13 8.94
CA LYS A 79 17.85 4.15 10.41
C LYS A 79 16.78 5.14 10.82
N PHE A 80 15.81 4.68 11.59
CA PHE A 80 14.77 5.52 12.18
C PHE A 80 15.12 5.76 13.65
N GLU A 81 15.20 7.01 14.07
CA GLU A 81 15.38 7.35 15.48
C GLU A 81 14.07 7.11 16.23
N ILE A 82 14.14 6.22 17.23
CA ILE A 82 12.98 5.70 17.93
C ILE A 82 12.45 6.79 18.88
N ARG A 83 11.47 7.57 18.42
CA ARG A 83 10.57 8.34 19.30
C ARG A 83 9.38 7.49 19.71
N THR A 84 8.71 7.84 20.82
CA THR A 84 7.47 7.14 21.22
C THR A 84 6.40 7.32 20.13
N PRO A 85 5.63 6.27 19.76
CA PRO A 85 4.51 6.39 18.82
C PRO A 85 3.44 7.36 19.29
N ASP A 86 2.78 8.03 18.34
CA ASP A 86 1.64 8.88 18.67
C ASP A 86 0.40 8.00 18.90
N TYR A 87 0.27 6.92 18.12
CA TYR A 87 -0.86 5.98 18.18
C TYR A 87 -0.40 4.51 18.05
N SER A 88 -1.20 3.63 18.65
CA SER A 88 -1.25 2.19 18.36
C SER A 88 -2.46 1.91 17.48
N VAL A 89 -2.28 1.13 16.42
CA VAL A 89 -3.32 0.78 15.45
C VAL A 89 -3.44 -0.74 15.36
N ASP A 90 -4.63 -1.28 15.63
CA ASP A 90 -4.95 -2.69 15.46
C ASP A 90 -6.02 -2.86 14.37
N ILE A 91 -5.68 -3.60 13.31
CA ILE A 91 -6.57 -3.96 12.22
C ILE A 91 -7.05 -5.38 12.44
N TYR A 92 -8.34 -5.55 12.71
CA TYR A 92 -8.97 -6.85 12.90
C TYR A 92 -9.61 -7.30 11.59
N PHE A 93 -9.37 -8.55 11.19
CA PHE A 93 -9.86 -9.11 9.95
C PHE A 93 -10.99 -10.11 10.20
N LYS A 94 -11.88 -10.29 9.21
CA LYS A 94 -13.01 -11.23 9.29
C LYS A 94 -12.57 -12.69 9.52
N ASN A 95 -11.33 -13.03 9.16
CA ASN A 95 -10.74 -14.35 9.44
C ASN A 95 -10.18 -14.47 10.88
N LYS A 96 -10.49 -13.52 11.77
CA LYS A 96 -10.03 -13.44 13.16
C LYS A 96 -8.52 -13.21 13.34
N SER A 97 -7.79 -12.96 12.26
CA SER A 97 -6.41 -12.48 12.38
C SER A 97 -6.38 -10.99 12.74
N LYS A 98 -5.24 -10.54 13.28
CA LYS A 98 -4.99 -9.15 13.66
C LYS A 98 -3.63 -8.72 13.12
N GLU A 99 -3.53 -7.47 12.69
CA GLU A 99 -2.24 -6.82 12.39
C GLU A 99 -2.13 -5.55 13.23
N SER A 100 -0.98 -5.36 13.87
CA SER A 100 -0.72 -4.27 14.82
C SER A 100 0.39 -3.38 14.29
N TYR A 101 0.19 -2.07 14.42
CA TYR A 101 1.09 -1.06 13.91
C TYR A 101 1.30 0.08 14.92
N SER A 102 2.53 0.60 14.96
CA SER A 102 2.85 1.90 15.55
C SER A 102 2.69 2.99 14.50
N LEU A 103 2.02 4.08 14.85
CA LEU A 103 1.74 5.19 13.95
C LEU A 103 2.24 6.51 14.55
N TRP A 104 2.97 7.24 13.73
CA TRP A 104 3.39 8.61 13.96
C TRP A 104 2.76 9.49 12.89
N LEU A 105 2.05 10.54 13.29
CA LEU A 105 1.51 11.52 12.35
C LEU A 105 2.44 12.74 12.34
N GLY A 106 2.83 13.19 11.15
CA GLY A 106 3.57 14.44 10.99
C GLY A 106 2.77 15.60 11.57
N GLU A 107 3.40 16.49 12.36
CA GLU A 107 2.74 17.58 13.10
C GLU A 107 2.06 18.61 12.19
N GLU A 108 2.56 18.74 10.97
CA GLU A 108 2.10 19.64 9.92
C GLU A 108 1.74 18.85 8.64
N ASP A 109 0.92 19.44 7.78
CA ASP A 109 0.42 18.80 6.54
C ASP A 109 1.51 18.48 5.51
N ASN A 110 2.71 19.05 5.68
CA ASN A 110 3.89 18.83 4.82
C ASN A 110 4.85 17.75 5.35
N ILE A 111 4.68 17.31 6.61
CA ILE A 111 5.53 16.28 7.23
C ILE A 111 4.91 14.91 6.94
N GLN A 112 5.71 13.95 6.48
CA GLN A 112 5.26 12.57 6.26
C GLN A 112 4.91 11.87 7.57
N GLY A 113 3.89 11.01 7.53
CA GLY A 113 3.59 10.11 8.64
C GLY A 113 4.53 8.90 8.60
N ILE A 114 4.58 8.14 9.69
CA ILE A 114 5.35 6.90 9.75
C ILE A 114 4.45 5.81 10.29
N LEU A 115 4.43 4.70 9.59
CA LEU A 115 3.78 3.46 10.01
C LEU A 115 4.86 2.41 10.23
N MET A 116 4.77 1.65 11.31
CA MET A 116 5.72 0.59 11.60
C MET A 116 5.01 -0.66 12.10
N ASP A 117 5.34 -1.81 11.55
CA ASP A 117 5.02 -3.12 12.14
C ASP A 117 6.23 -3.64 12.94
N GLU A 118 6.24 -4.92 13.32
CA GLU A 118 7.34 -5.50 14.10
C GLU A 118 8.74 -5.33 13.48
N ASN A 119 8.84 -5.26 12.14
CA ASN A 119 10.13 -5.36 11.43
C ASN A 119 10.30 -4.33 10.30
N THR A 120 9.25 -3.61 9.94
CA THR A 120 9.20 -2.78 8.74
C THR A 120 8.67 -1.40 9.07
N ILE A 121 9.34 -0.40 8.52
CA ILE A 121 8.96 1.00 8.62
C ILE A 121 8.53 1.46 7.23
N TRP A 122 7.45 2.24 7.19
CA TRP A 122 6.97 2.90 5.99
C TRP A 122 6.70 4.38 6.25
N TYR A 123 7.02 5.23 5.28
CA TYR A 123 6.52 6.59 5.23
C TYR A 123 5.13 6.62 4.64
N ILE A 124 4.20 7.26 5.35
CA ILE A 124 2.87 7.57 4.84
C ILE A 124 2.99 8.85 4.01
N ASP A 125 2.41 8.86 2.80
CA ASP A 125 2.39 10.05 1.95
C ASP A 125 1.79 11.24 2.71
N LYS A 126 2.45 12.40 2.61
CA LYS A 126 2.02 13.65 3.24
C LYS A 126 0.56 14.03 2.91
N LYS A 127 0.04 13.64 1.75
CA LYS A 127 -1.36 13.88 1.33
C LYS A 127 -2.36 13.05 2.12
N SER A 128 -1.93 11.91 2.67
CA SER A 128 -2.77 11.02 3.48
C SER A 128 -2.87 11.48 4.93
N ASN A 129 -1.87 12.24 5.43
CA ASN A 129 -1.84 12.72 6.82
C ASN A 129 -3.05 13.56 7.23
N PRO A 130 -3.53 14.55 6.45
CA PRO A 130 -4.73 15.30 6.80
C PRO A 130 -5.98 14.42 6.98
N THR A 131 -6.10 13.36 6.17
CA THR A 131 -7.21 12.41 6.28
C THR A 131 -7.14 11.64 7.59
N LEU A 132 -5.96 11.11 7.95
CA LEU A 132 -5.76 10.39 9.21
C LEU A 132 -5.99 11.30 10.42
N ARG A 133 -5.49 12.54 10.38
CA ARG A 133 -5.72 13.54 11.44
C ARG A 133 -7.21 13.84 11.64
N LYS A 134 -7.95 14.00 10.55
CA LYS A 134 -9.40 14.23 10.62
C LYS A 134 -10.16 13.05 11.19
N LEU A 135 -9.74 11.82 10.88
CA LEU A 135 -10.35 10.60 11.45
C LEU A 135 -10.00 10.44 12.95
N LEU A 136 -8.87 10.98 13.39
CA LEU A 136 -8.31 10.82 14.74
C LEU A 136 -8.32 12.11 15.58
N SER A 137 -9.16 13.08 15.23
CA SER A 137 -9.34 14.33 16.00
C SER A 137 -10.30 14.18 17.17
#